data_AF-A0A0S8E3U8-F1
#
_entry.id   AF-A0A0S8E3U8-F1
#
_cell.length_a   1.000
_cell.length_b   1.000
_cell.length_c   1.000
_cell.angle_alpha   90.00
_cell.angle_beta   90.00
_cell.angle_gamma   90.00
#
_symmetry.space_group_name_H-M   'P 1'
#
loop_
_entity.id
_entity.type
_entity.pdbx_description
1 polymer ?
#
loop_
_entity_poly.entity_id
_entity_poly.type
_entity_poly.pdbx_seq_one_letter_code
_entity_poly.pdbx_strand_id
1 'polypeptide(L)'
;MRRSQEHQIYELLNNTFKDIALCLGGIFLTHKTDDKLIWEIASSIEDIYYKSMDRLETILGSGIIFDLKDDKKSLHPHPAIEDLLKTINFKPGTMKTK
;
A
#
# COMPACT_ATOMS: atom_id res chain seq x y z
N MET A 1 24.55 -5.28 3.06
CA MET A 1 23.94 -5.69 1.77
C MET A 1 22.59 -6.38 1.94
N ARG A 2 22.45 -7.44 2.75
CA ARG A 2 21.16 -8.19 2.91
C ARG A 2 19.95 -7.33 3.30
N ARG A 3 20.08 -6.48 4.33
CA ARG A 3 19.03 -5.52 4.74
C ARG A 3 18.61 -4.51 3.67
N SER A 4 19.52 -4.18 2.73
CA SER A 4 19.20 -3.29 1.60
C SER A 4 18.33 -3.98 0.56
N GLN A 5 18.51 -5.30 0.37
CA GLN A 5 17.69 -6.07 -0.56
C GLN A 5 16.31 -6.38 0.02
N GLU A 6 16.23 -6.75 1.30
CA GLU A 6 14.96 -6.89 2.03
C GLU A 6 14.12 -5.63 1.88
N HIS A 7 14.74 -4.48 2.18
CA HIS A 7 14.09 -3.18 2.07
C HIS A 7 13.57 -2.88 0.65
N GLN A 8 14.37 -3.17 -0.39
CA GLN A 8 13.95 -3.02 -1.79
C GLN A 8 12.75 -3.90 -2.16
N ILE A 9 12.63 -5.11 -1.59
CA ILE A 9 11.49 -5.99 -1.86
C ILE A 9 10.20 -5.42 -1.25
N TYR A 10 10.28 -4.87 -0.02
CA TYR A 10 9.14 -4.18 0.59
C TYR A 10 8.73 -2.94 -0.22
N GLU A 11 9.69 -2.12 -0.67
CA GLU A 11 9.38 -0.96 -1.51
C GLU A 11 8.74 -1.36 -2.85
N LEU A 12 9.25 -2.42 -3.49
CA LEU A 12 8.69 -2.95 -4.73
C LEU A 12 7.23 -3.40 -4.54
N LEU A 13 6.95 -4.13 -3.45
CA LEU A 13 5.59 -4.58 -3.15
C LEU A 13 4.65 -3.39 -2.90
N ASN A 14 5.08 -2.42 -2.09
CA ASN A 14 4.30 -1.20 -1.83
C ASN A 14 4.00 -0.42 -3.11
N ASN A 15 5.01 -0.16 -3.93
CA ASN A 15 4.83 0.56 -5.18
C ASN A 15 3.88 -0.19 -6.12
N THR A 16 3.98 -1.51 -6.18
CA THR A 16 3.08 -2.34 -7.00
C THR A 16 1.62 -2.20 -6.57
N PHE A 17 1.32 -2.30 -5.27
CA PHE A 17 -0.04 -2.14 -4.75
C PHE A 17 -0.55 -0.70 -4.93
N LYS A 18 0.33 0.28 -4.79
CA LYS A 18 0.00 1.69 -5.04
C LYS A 18 -0.37 1.94 -6.50
N ASP A 19 0.39 1.38 -7.44
CA ASP A 19 0.09 1.49 -8.87
C ASP A 19 -1.25 0.81 -9.22
N ILE A 20 -1.56 -0.33 -8.62
CA ILE A 20 -2.87 -1.00 -8.75
C ILE A 20 -4.00 -0.11 -8.23
N ALA A 21 -3.86 0.45 -7.02
CA ALA A 21 -4.87 1.31 -6.40
C ALA A 21 -5.12 2.58 -7.24
N LEU A 22 -4.06 3.21 -7.75
CA LEU A 22 -4.17 4.36 -8.64
C LEU A 22 -4.84 4.02 -9.98
N CYS A 23 -4.50 2.87 -10.57
CA CYS A 23 -5.13 2.38 -11.80
C CYS A 23 -6.64 2.20 -11.61
N LEU A 24 -7.06 1.55 -10.52
CA LEU A 24 -8.47 1.37 -10.18
C LEU A 24 -9.17 2.70 -9.89
N GLY A 25 -8.51 3.61 -9.17
CA GLY A 25 -9.00 4.97 -8.97
C GLY A 25 -9.29 5.69 -10.28
N GLY A 26 -8.41 5.57 -11.27
CA GLY A 26 -8.61 6.11 -12.62
C GLY A 26 -9.83 5.50 -13.31
N ILE A 27 -9.97 4.17 -13.26
CA ILE A 27 -11.13 3.45 -13.84
C ILE A 27 -12.44 3.87 -13.17
N PHE A 28 -12.48 3.96 -11.85
CA PHE A 28 -13.70 4.34 -11.12
C PHE A 28 -14.10 5.79 -11.33
N LEU A 29 -13.14 6.68 -11.67
CA LEU A 29 -13.45 8.05 -12.07
C LEU A 29 -14.09 8.13 -13.47
N THR A 30 -13.70 7.25 -14.40
CA THR A 30 -14.19 7.28 -15.79
C THR A 30 -15.43 6.42 -16.02
N HIS A 31 -15.68 5.43 -15.17
CA HIS A 31 -16.80 4.51 -15.30
C HIS A 31 -17.77 4.62 -14.12
N LYS A 32 -19.07 4.69 -14.42
CA LYS A 32 -20.13 4.60 -13.40
C LYS A 32 -20.07 3.22 -12.74
N THR A 33 -19.39 3.17 -11.61
CA THR A 33 -19.21 1.97 -10.79
C THR A 33 -19.99 2.17 -9.50
N ASP A 34 -20.64 1.11 -9.03
CA ASP A 34 -21.38 1.14 -7.78
C ASP A 34 -20.45 1.39 -6.58
N ASP A 35 -20.83 2.29 -5.68
CA ASP A 35 -20.02 2.71 -4.52
C ASP A 35 -19.67 1.52 -3.61
N LYS A 36 -20.66 0.65 -3.35
CA LYS A 36 -20.45 -0.54 -2.51
C LYS A 36 -19.44 -1.49 -3.16
N LEU A 37 -19.52 -1.68 -4.48
CA LEU A 37 -18.54 -2.48 -5.21
C LEU A 37 -17.13 -1.88 -5.12
N ILE A 38 -16.97 -0.56 -5.20
CA ILE A 38 -15.65 0.10 -5.05
C ILE A 38 -15.07 -0.20 -3.67
N TRP A 39 -15.88 -0.12 -2.61
CA TRP A 39 -15.46 -0.46 -1.25
C TRP A 39 -15.04 -1.94 -1.12
N GLU A 40 -15.86 -2.87 -1.62
CA GLU A 40 -15.55 -4.30 -1.57
C GLU A 40 -14.23 -4.63 -2.28
N ILE A 41 -13.96 -3.97 -3.42
CA ILE A 41 -12.70 -4.12 -4.15
C ILE A 41 -11.53 -3.54 -3.33
N ALA A 42 -11.66 -2.32 -2.80
CA ALA A 42 -10.60 -1.67 -2.03
C ALA A 42 -10.22 -2.49 -0.79
N SER A 43 -11.21 -2.95 -0.02
CA SER A 43 -10.98 -3.82 1.15
C SER A 43 -10.35 -5.16 0.76
N SER A 44 -10.77 -5.76 -0.36
CA SER A 44 -10.16 -6.99 -0.84
C SER A 44 -8.68 -6.81 -1.19
N ILE A 45 -8.31 -5.67 -1.77
CA ILE A 45 -6.91 -5.35 -2.10
C ILE A 45 -6.10 -5.11 -0.83
N GLU A 46 -6.66 -4.41 0.15
CA GLU A 46 -6.05 -4.22 1.46
C GLU A 46 -5.75 -5.57 2.15
N ASP A 47 -6.71 -6.49 2.17
CA ASP A 47 -6.52 -7.84 2.71
C ASP A 47 -5.41 -8.62 1.99
N ILE A 48 -5.35 -8.52 0.67
CA ILE A 48 -4.30 -9.17 -0.14
C ILE A 48 -2.94 -8.54 0.14
N TYR A 49 -2.89 -7.22 0.31
CA TYR A 49 -1.68 -6.49 0.67
C TYR A 49 -1.13 -6.98 2.02
N TYR A 50 -1.96 -7.03 3.07
CA TYR A 50 -1.54 -7.54 4.37
C TYR A 50 -1.08 -8.99 4.34
N LYS A 51 -1.82 -9.88 3.64
CA LYS A 51 -1.40 -11.28 3.45
C LYS A 51 -0.07 -11.39 2.70
N SER A 52 0.20 -10.50 1.77
CA SER A 52 1.46 -10.48 1.01
C SER A 52 2.62 -10.01 1.89
N MET A 53 2.40 -8.99 2.72
CA MET A 53 3.38 -8.50 3.70
C MET A 53 3.70 -9.56 4.75
N ASP A 54 2.70 -10.22 5.33
CA ASP A 54 2.89 -11.30 6.32
C ASP A 54 3.70 -12.49 5.76
N ARG A 55 3.40 -12.89 4.51
CA ARG A 55 4.19 -13.90 3.80
C ARG A 55 5.62 -13.44 3.58
N LEU A 56 5.83 -12.18 3.23
CA LEU A 56 7.15 -11.62 3.00
C LEU A 56 7.97 -11.58 4.30
N GLU A 57 7.35 -11.19 5.41
CA GLU A 57 7.97 -11.24 6.75
C GLU A 57 8.35 -12.68 7.14
N THR A 58 7.45 -13.64 6.89
CA THR A 58 7.73 -15.07 7.14
C THR A 58 8.94 -15.57 6.34
N ILE A 59 9.08 -15.14 5.08
CA ILE A 59 10.20 -15.53 4.21
C ILE A 59 11.51 -14.86 4.62
N LEU A 60 11.46 -13.57 5.00
CA LEU A 60 12.66 -12.77 5.30
C LEU A 60 13.11 -12.90 6.76
N GLY A 61 12.27 -13.45 7.64
CA GLY A 61 12.58 -13.60 9.07
C GLY A 61 12.78 -12.29 9.81
N SER A 62 12.28 -11.18 9.25
CA SER A 62 12.48 -9.81 9.74
C SER A 62 11.21 -9.29 10.40
N GLY A 63 11.29 -8.95 11.69
CA GLY A 63 10.24 -8.17 12.37
C GLY A 63 10.40 -6.69 12.01
N ILE A 64 9.49 -6.15 11.20
CA ILE A 64 9.54 -4.77 10.76
C ILE A 64 8.50 -3.94 11.51
N ILE A 65 8.88 -2.72 11.88
CA ILE A 65 8.02 -1.75 12.55
C ILE A 65 7.36 -0.87 11.47
N PHE A 66 6.03 -0.84 11.47
CA PHE A 66 5.22 -0.03 10.57
C PHE A 66 5.25 1.44 11.03
N ASP A 67 5.73 2.35 10.18
CA ASP A 67 5.65 3.79 10.40
C ASP A 67 4.74 4.40 9.31
N LEU A 68 3.49 4.68 9.69
CA LEU A 68 2.50 5.32 8.81
C LEU A 68 2.85 6.80 8.70
N LYS A 69 3.38 7.25 7.55
CA LYS A 69 3.51 8.68 7.26
C LYS A 69 2.78 9.07 5.99
N ASP A 70 1.86 10.01 6.19
CA ASP A 70 0.89 10.48 5.23
C ASP A 70 1.51 11.59 4.34
N ASP A 71 2.07 11.21 3.19
CA ASP A 71 2.53 12.19 2.18
C ASP A 71 1.33 12.62 1.31
N LYS A 72 0.72 13.75 1.68
CA LYS A 72 -0.41 14.35 0.96
C LYS A 72 0.03 14.95 -0.38
N LYS A 73 -0.27 14.26 -1.47
CA LYS A 73 -0.46 14.89 -2.80
C LYS A 73 -1.93 14.76 -3.20
N SER A 74 -2.55 15.92 -3.42
CA SER A 74 -3.96 16.06 -3.83
C SER A 74 -4.17 15.50 -5.24
N LEU A 75 -4.68 14.28 -5.27
CA LEU A 75 -5.64 13.80 -6.25
C LEU A 75 -6.93 13.56 -5.46
N HIS A 76 -8.10 13.74 -6.08
CA HIS A 76 -9.40 13.44 -5.44
C HIS A 76 -9.95 12.10 -5.97
N PRO A 77 -9.33 10.94 -5.66
CA PRO A 77 -9.91 9.66 -5.99
C PRO A 77 -11.14 9.40 -5.10
N HIS A 78 -11.87 8.33 -5.42
CA HIS A 78 -12.93 7.81 -4.56
C HIS A 78 -12.43 7.61 -3.10
N PRO A 79 -13.23 7.89 -2.04
CA PRO A 79 -12.80 7.76 -0.66
C PRO A 79 -12.17 6.40 -0.31
N ALA A 80 -12.78 5.31 -0.79
CA ALA A 80 -12.24 3.95 -0.60
C ALA A 80 -10.81 3.76 -1.16
N ILE A 81 -10.50 4.42 -2.29
CA ILE A 81 -9.16 4.37 -2.89
C ILE A 81 -8.20 5.28 -2.14
N GLU A 82 -8.66 6.43 -1.64
CA GLU A 82 -7.85 7.30 -0.79
C GLU A 82 -7.42 6.57 0.50
N ASP A 83 -8.35 5.87 1.15
CA ASP A 83 -8.07 5.11 2.37
C ASP A 83 -7.12 3.95 2.09
N LEU A 84 -7.33 3.20 1.01
CA LEU A 84 -6.41 2.16 0.57
C LEU A 84 -4.99 2.71 0.32
N LEU A 85 -4.86 3.87 -0.33
CA LEU A 85 -3.57 4.51 -0.59
C LEU A 85 -2.86 4.95 0.70
N LYS A 86 -3.61 5.38 1.72
CA LYS A 86 -3.04 5.70 3.03
C LYS A 86 -2.49 4.44 3.71
N THR A 87 -3.17 3.30 3.59
CA THR A 87 -2.70 2.02 4.11
C THR A 87 -1.40 1.55 3.43
N ILE A 88 -1.28 1.73 2.11
CA ILE A 88 -0.12 1.25 1.30
C ILE A 88 1.12 2.14 1.46
N ASN A 89 1.01 3.36 2.02
CA ASN A 89 2.11 4.33 2.07
C ASN A 89 3.14 3.98 3.17
N PHE A 90 4.00 3.01 2.86
CA PHE A 90 5.15 2.59 3.67
C PHE A 90 6.39 3.45 3.36
N LYS A 91 7.11 3.84 4.41
CA LYS A 91 8.54 4.16 4.34
C LYS A 91 9.29 3.29 5.34
N PRO A 92 10.52 2.86 5.03
CA PRO A 92 11.39 2.29 6.06
C PRO A 92 11.58 3.35 7.15
N GLY A 93 11.35 2.97 8.41
CA GLY A 93 11.73 3.84 9.52
C GLY A 93 13.21 4.18 9.40
N THR A 94 13.54 5.45 9.14
CA THR A 94 14.90 5.94 9.38
C THR A 94 15.07 6.00 10.89
N MET A 95 15.79 5.02 11.45
CA MET A 95 16.26 5.14 12.83
C MET A 95 17.04 6.45 12.92
N LYS A 96 16.49 7.43 13.64
CA LYS A 96 17.26 8.61 14.06
C LYS A 96 18.36 8.08 14.98
N THR A 97 19.57 7.95 14.44
CA THR A 97 20.78 7.93 15.28
C THR A 97 20.82 9.24 16.04
N LYS A 98 20.52 9.16 17.34
CA LYS A 98 20.85 10.19 18.32
C LYS A 98 22.35 10.19 18.55
#